data_AF-A0A8R2NUW2-F1
#
_entry.id   AF-A0A8R2NUW2-F1
#
_cell.length_a   1.000
_cell.length_b   1.000
_cell.length_c   1.000
_cell.angle_alpha   90.00
_cell.angle_beta   90.00
_cell.angle_gamma   90.00
#
_symmetry.space_group_name_H-M   'P 1'
#
loop_
_entity.id
_entity.type
_entity.pdbx_description
1 polymer ?
#
loop_
_entity_poly.entity_id
_entity_poly.type
_entity_poly.pdbx_seq_one_letter_code
_entity_poly.pdbx_strand_id
1 'polypeptide(L)'
;MDIISQNEVDFFIDHIKESKLNELGSKIWYDSHDRLQKLNQQATLDATEGREEYIKDQLISYGKVPIIVHEAICVAIWREKVLPEVLCIIPNPTQSFTLYFIVSFYYNMIV
;
A
#
# COMPACT_ATOMS: atom_id res chain seq x y z
N MET A 1 18.56 -11.43 5.23
CA MET A 1 17.48 -12.39 4.96
C MET A 1 16.44 -11.63 4.18
N ASP A 2 15.99 -12.16 3.05
CA ASP A 2 15.02 -11.46 2.20
C ASP A 2 13.60 -11.67 2.72
N ILE A 3 12.76 -10.65 2.54
CA ILE A 3 11.36 -10.61 2.98
C ILE A 3 10.48 -11.38 2.02
N ILE A 4 10.80 -11.31 0.73
CA ILE A 4 10.09 -11.97 -0.37
C ILE A 4 11.11 -12.53 -1.37
N SER A 5 10.76 -13.65 -2.01
CA SER A 5 11.58 -14.24 -3.05
C SER A 5 11.52 -13.44 -4.36
N GLN A 6 12.52 -13.62 -5.23
CA GLN A 6 12.56 -12.93 -6.53
C GLN A 6 11.33 -13.25 -7.41
N ASN A 7 10.88 -14.51 -7.40
CA ASN A 7 9.64 -14.91 -8.10
C ASN A 7 8.40 -14.19 -7.56
N GLU A 8 8.33 -13.93 -6.25
CA GLU A 8 7.24 -13.15 -5.66
C GLU A 8 7.35 -11.67 -6.04
N VAL A 9 8.55 -11.11 -6.12
CA VAL A 9 8.77 -9.74 -6.60
C VAL A 9 8.19 -9.57 -8.01
N ASP A 10 8.60 -10.44 -8.94
CA ASP A 10 8.14 -10.41 -10.33
C ASP A 10 6.62 -10.55 -10.41
N PHE A 11 6.06 -11.53 -9.69
CA PHE A 11 4.63 -11.77 -9.65
C PHE A 11 3.88 -10.54 -9.08
N PHE A 12 4.37 -9.94 -8.00
CA PHE A 12 3.73 -8.79 -7.38
C PHE A 12 3.75 -7.58 -8.30
N ILE A 13 4.91 -7.26 -8.90
CA ILE A 13 5.07 -6.11 -9.79
C ILE A 13 4.16 -6.24 -11.02
N ASP A 14 4.11 -7.41 -11.66
CA ASP A 14 3.26 -7.64 -12.82
C ASP A 14 1.78 -7.38 -12.49
N HIS A 15 1.34 -7.79 -11.31
CA HIS A 15 -0.04 -7.68 -10.84
C HIS A 15 -0.42 -6.34 -10.19
N ILE A 16 0.48 -5.35 -10.16
CA ILE A 16 0.14 -3.98 -9.75
C ILE A 16 -0.85 -3.38 -10.75
N LYS A 17 -1.99 -2.92 -10.24
CA LYS A 17 -3.08 -2.29 -11.00
C LYS A 17 -3.56 -1.04 -10.25
N GLU A 18 -4.06 -0.08 -11.01
CA GLU A 18 -4.71 1.11 -10.47
C GLU A 18 -5.99 0.72 -9.72
N SER A 19 -6.13 1.25 -8.51
CA SER A 19 -7.32 1.10 -7.66
C SER A 19 -8.23 2.30 -7.84
N LYS A 20 -9.55 2.10 -7.85
CA LYS A 20 -10.47 3.24 -7.79
C LYS A 20 -10.57 3.76 -6.36
N LEU A 21 -10.81 5.07 -6.21
CA LEU A 21 -10.95 5.70 -4.88
C LEU A 21 -12.01 5.01 -3.98
N ASN A 22 -13.10 4.51 -4.57
CA ASN A 22 -14.17 3.81 -3.86
C ASN A 22 -13.87 2.34 -3.55
N GLU A 23 -12.76 1.78 -4.06
CA GLU A 23 -12.29 0.43 -3.77
C GLU A 23 -11.33 0.41 -2.57
N LEU A 24 -10.86 1.58 -2.10
CA LEU A 24 -9.99 1.68 -0.94
C LEU A 24 -10.68 1.14 0.32
N GLY A 25 -9.95 0.29 1.05
CA GLY A 25 -10.46 -0.46 2.20
C GLY A 25 -11.20 -1.74 1.84
N SER A 26 -11.45 -2.04 0.55
CA SER A 26 -11.94 -3.35 0.13
C SER A 26 -10.87 -4.43 0.31
N LYS A 27 -11.30 -5.70 0.39
CA LYS A 27 -10.38 -6.84 0.46
C LYS A 27 -9.41 -6.88 -0.74
N ILE A 28 -9.91 -6.57 -1.94
CA ILE A 28 -9.11 -6.60 -3.17
C ILE A 28 -7.99 -5.55 -3.10
N TRP A 29 -8.35 -4.33 -2.69
CA TRP A 29 -7.38 -3.26 -2.49
C TRP A 29 -6.37 -3.64 -1.40
N TYR A 30 -6.84 -4.17 -0.27
CA TYR A 30 -5.97 -4.60 0.82
C TYR A 30 -4.95 -5.65 0.39
N ASP A 31 -5.38 -6.69 -0.31
CA ASP A 31 -4.49 -7.74 -0.80
C ASP A 31 -3.44 -7.17 -1.78
N SER A 32 -3.81 -6.18 -2.60
CA SER A 32 -2.89 -5.47 -3.50
C SER A 32 -1.90 -4.60 -2.73
N HIS A 33 -2.38 -3.84 -1.75
CA HIS A 33 -1.59 -2.95 -0.93
C HIS A 33 -0.57 -3.72 -0.06
N ASP A 34 -0.95 -4.87 0.49
CA ASP A 34 -0.04 -5.77 1.23
C ASP A 34 1.14 -6.23 0.37
N ARG A 35 0.88 -6.61 -0.90
CA ARG A 35 1.95 -6.95 -1.86
C ARG A 35 2.86 -5.76 -2.16
N LEU A 36 2.28 -4.58 -2.36
CA LEU A 36 3.04 -3.35 -2.60
C LEU A 36 3.91 -2.98 -1.39
N GLN A 37 3.43 -3.21 -0.18
CA GLN A 37 4.18 -2.96 1.04
C GLN A 37 5.36 -3.93 1.20
N LYS A 38 5.18 -5.21 0.88
CA LYS A 38 6.28 -6.20 0.86
C LYS A 38 7.37 -5.81 -0.14
N LEU A 39 6.99 -5.33 -1.33
CA LEU A 39 7.94 -4.76 -2.29
C LEU A 39 8.69 -3.56 -1.69
N ASN A 40 7.98 -2.62 -1.03
CA ASN A 40 8.62 -1.47 -0.41
C ASN A 40 9.60 -1.87 0.71
N GLN A 41 9.22 -2.83 1.55
CA GLN A 41 10.08 -3.32 2.65
C GLN A 41 11.35 -3.96 2.10
N GLN A 42 11.23 -4.81 1.07
CA GLN A 42 12.38 -5.44 0.43
C GLN A 42 13.29 -4.40 -0.24
N ALA A 43 12.71 -3.43 -0.98
CA ALA A 43 13.49 -2.36 -1.62
C ALA A 43 14.23 -1.49 -0.60
N THR A 44 13.59 -1.20 0.54
CA THR A 44 14.22 -0.46 1.64
C THR A 44 15.38 -1.23 2.25
N LEU A 45 15.21 -2.55 2.43
CA LEU A 45 16.26 -3.43 2.94
C LEU A 45 17.44 -3.51 1.97
N ASP A 46 17.16 -3.64 0.67
CA ASP A 46 18.19 -3.63 -0.40
C ASP A 46 18.99 -2.32 -0.38
N ALA A 47 18.31 -1.17 -0.33
CA ALA A 47 18.96 0.13 -0.27
C ALA A 47 19.80 0.30 1.02
N THR A 48 19.29 -0.15 2.17
CA THR A 48 19.97 -0.04 3.47
C THR A 48 21.24 -0.91 3.51
N GLU A 49 21.21 -2.08 2.87
CA GLU A 49 22.36 -2.98 2.79
C GLU A 49 23.29 -2.66 1.59
N GLY A 50 22.97 -1.65 0.78
CA GLY A 50 23.76 -1.28 -0.40
C GLY A 50 23.75 -2.35 -1.50
N ARG A 51 22.66 -3.13 -1.58
CA ARG A 51 22.45 -4.16 -2.60
C ARG A 51 21.88 -3.55 -3.88
N GLU A 52 21.81 -4.36 -4.93
CA GLU A 52 21.19 -3.98 -6.20
C GLU A 52 19.72 -3.58 -5.98
N GLU A 53 19.29 -2.46 -6.59
CA GLU A 53 17.93 -1.92 -6.46
C GLU A 53 16.93 -2.63 -7.41
N TYR A 54 16.92 -3.96 -7.38
CA TYR A 54 16.19 -4.79 -8.34
C TYR A 54 14.70 -4.42 -8.47
N ILE A 55 14.01 -4.16 -7.35
CA ILE A 55 12.59 -3.80 -7.35
C ILE A 55 12.37 -2.48 -8.09
N LYS A 56 13.22 -1.49 -7.88
CA LYS A 56 13.12 -0.19 -8.58
C LYS A 56 13.28 -0.40 -10.08
N ASP A 57 14.27 -1.18 -10.48
CA ASP A 57 14.54 -1.43 -11.91
C ASP A 57 13.39 -2.19 -12.57
N GLN A 58 12.80 -3.18 -11.88
CA GLN A 58 11.62 -3.88 -12.37
C GLN A 58 10.39 -2.95 -12.45
N LEU A 59 10.15 -2.09 -11.47
CA LEU A 59 9.04 -1.12 -11.51
C LEU A 59 9.14 -0.17 -12.70
N ILE A 60 10.36 0.25 -13.05
CA ILE A 60 10.62 1.08 -14.23
C ILE A 60 10.41 0.27 -15.51
N SER A 61 10.99 -0.93 -15.59
CA SER A 61 10.90 -1.83 -16.74
C SER A 61 9.46 -2.19 -17.09
N TYR A 62 8.63 -2.49 -16.09
CA TYR A 62 7.20 -2.80 -16.26
C TYR A 62 6.30 -1.56 -16.38
N GLY A 63 6.88 -0.35 -16.35
CA GLY A 63 6.12 0.89 -16.45
C GLY A 63 5.11 1.12 -15.31
N LYS A 64 5.40 0.61 -14.11
CA LYS A 64 4.49 0.66 -12.95
C LYS A 64 4.60 1.95 -12.14
N VAL A 65 5.61 2.78 -12.39
CA VAL A 65 5.82 4.05 -11.67
C VAL A 65 4.58 4.96 -11.68
N PRO A 66 3.89 5.22 -12.81
CA PRO A 66 2.69 6.04 -12.82
C PRO A 66 1.55 5.45 -11.97
N ILE A 67 1.43 4.11 -11.95
CA ILE A 67 0.41 3.41 -11.17
C ILE A 67 0.67 3.56 -9.67
N ILE A 68 1.94 3.45 -9.23
CA ILE A 68 2.30 3.67 -7.82
C ILE A 68 2.00 5.11 -7.39
N VAL A 69 2.30 6.10 -8.25
CA VAL A 69 1.97 7.50 -7.99
C VAL A 69 0.45 7.70 -7.87
N HIS A 70 -0.33 7.06 -8.75
CA HIS A 70 -1.78 7.05 -8.68
C HIS A 70 -2.28 6.48 -7.34
N GLU A 71 -1.77 5.32 -6.92
CA GLU A 71 -2.14 4.71 -5.63
C GLU A 71 -1.84 5.63 -4.44
N ALA A 72 -0.67 6.27 -4.43
CA ALA A 72 -0.29 7.23 -3.38
C ALA A 72 -1.26 8.42 -3.32
N ILE A 73 -1.67 8.95 -4.47
CA ILE A 73 -2.67 10.02 -4.56
C ILE A 73 -4.03 9.54 -4.07
N CYS A 74 -4.50 8.35 -4.46
CA CYS A 74 -5.77 7.80 -3.99
C CYS A 74 -5.80 7.67 -2.47
N VAL A 75 -4.73 7.12 -1.88
CA VAL A 75 -4.61 6.99 -0.42
C VAL A 75 -4.60 8.35 0.27
N ALA A 76 -3.88 9.34 -0.29
CA ALA A 76 -3.87 10.70 0.24
C ALA A 76 -5.27 11.35 0.21
N ILE A 77 -5.97 11.26 -0.93
CA ILE A 77 -7.34 11.78 -1.08
C ILE A 77 -8.28 11.09 -0.10
N TRP A 78 -8.21 9.76 0.01
CA TRP A 78 -9.07 9.02 0.93
C TRP A 78 -8.85 9.44 2.38
N ARG A 79 -7.59 9.54 2.80
CA ARG A 79 -7.22 9.99 4.15
C ARG A 79 -7.70 11.41 4.44
N GLU A 80 -7.58 12.32 3.49
CA GLU A 80 -7.87 13.75 3.71
C GLU A 80 -9.33 14.14 3.49
N LYS A 81 -10.07 13.40 2.66
CA LYS A 81 -11.43 13.76 2.23
C LYS A 81 -12.49 12.73 2.59
N VAL A 82 -12.15 11.44 2.61
CA VAL A 82 -13.13 10.37 2.84
C VAL A 82 -13.16 9.96 4.30
N LEU A 83 -11.99 9.76 4.92
CA LEU A 83 -11.88 9.34 6.32
C LEU A 83 -12.62 10.27 7.30
N PRO A 84 -12.51 11.62 7.23
CA PRO A 84 -13.23 12.50 8.15
C PRO A 84 -14.75 12.32 8.07
N GLU A 85 -15.29 12.21 6.86
CA GLU A 85 -16.73 12.02 6.62
C GLU A 85 -17.20 10.67 7.17
N VAL A 86 -16.41 9.60 6.97
CA VAL A 86 -16.71 8.28 7.54
C VAL A 86 -16.74 8.33 9.07
N LEU A 87 -15.80 9.04 9.69
CA LEU A 87 -15.75 9.20 11.15
C LEU A 87 -16.93 10.01 11.70
N CYS A 88 -17.44 11.00 10.95
CA CYS A 88 -18.64 11.76 11.34
C CYS A 88 -19.91 10.90 11.35
N ILE A 89 -20.00 9.85 10.52
CA ILE A 89 -21.16 8.97 10.41
C ILE A 89 -21.16 7.88 11.50
N ILE A 90 -20.02 7.61 12.16
CA ILE A 90 -19.88 6.56 13.17
C ILE A 90 -19.79 7.21 14.57
N PRO A 91 -20.93 7.44 15.26
CA PRO A 91 -20.98 8.23 16.50
C PRO A 91 -20.32 7.56 17.72
N ASN A 92 -19.86 6.30 17.63
CA ASN A 92 -19.18 5.58 18.72
C ASN A 92 -18.19 4.54 18.19
N PRO A 93 -16.91 4.89 17.96
CA PRO A 93 -15.87 3.93 17.54
C PRO A 93 -15.48 2.92 18.63
N THR A 94 -15.96 3.10 19.88
CA THR A 94 -15.58 2.31 21.06
C THR A 94 -16.06 0.85 21.03
N GLN A 95 -17.01 0.48 20.16
CA GLN A 95 -17.42 -0.91 19.96
C GLN A 95 -16.78 -1.60 18.74
N SER A 96 -15.88 -0.92 18.04
CA SER A 96 -15.16 -1.49 16.91
C SER A 96 -13.67 -1.27 17.10
N PHE A 97 -13.09 -2.03 18.04
CA PHE A 97 -11.64 -2.17 18.21
C PHE A 97 -10.94 -2.40 16.86
N THR A 98 -11.61 -3.09 15.93
CA THR A 98 -11.21 -3.30 14.54
C THR A 98 -11.11 -2.02 13.71
N LEU A 99 -12.06 -1.08 13.82
CA LEU A 99 -12.02 0.19 13.09
C LEU A 99 -10.95 1.13 13.64
N TYR A 100 -10.79 1.18 14.97
CA TYR A 100 -9.70 1.94 15.58
C TYR A 100 -8.33 1.34 15.19
N PHE A 101 -8.18 0.02 15.22
CA PHE A 101 -6.97 -0.64 14.74
C PHE A 101 -6.73 -0.37 13.26
N ILE A 102 -7.73 -0.47 12.38
CA ILE A 102 -7.59 -0.15 10.97
C ILE A 102 -7.21 1.33 10.79
N VAL A 103 -7.87 2.27 11.45
CA VAL A 103 -7.53 3.70 11.28
C VAL A 103 -6.15 4.01 11.86
N SER A 104 -5.81 3.55 13.07
CA SER A 104 -4.51 3.82 13.71
C SER A 104 -3.35 3.06 13.06
N PHE A 105 -3.57 1.82 12.59
CA PHE A 105 -2.56 1.04 11.89
C PHE A 105 -2.27 1.65 10.52
N TYR A 106 -3.29 2.02 9.74
CA TYR A 106 -3.08 2.64 8.43
C TYR A 106 -2.52 4.05 8.54
N TYR A 107 -2.86 4.82 9.58
CA TYR A 107 -2.23 6.12 9.84
C TYR A 107 -0.72 6.01 10.10
N ASN A 108 -0.25 4.91 10.72
CA ASN A 108 1.17 4.67 11.00
C ASN A 108 1.90 3.89 9.90
N MET A 109 1.20 3.26 8.96
CA MET A 109 1.80 2.37 7.95
C MET A 109 2.06 3.07 6.60
N ILE A 110 1.60 4.30 6.43
CA ILE A 110 1.81 5.11 5.20
C ILE A 110 3.06 6.02 5.33
N VAL A 111 3.93 5.75 6.31
CA VAL A 111 5.29 6.32 6.40
C VAL A 111 6.30 5.17 6.41
#